data_AF-A0A257WZ36-F1
#
_entry.id   AF-A0A257WZ36-F1
#
_cell.length_a   1.000
_cell.length_b   1.000
_cell.length_c   1.000
_cell.angle_alpha   90.00
_cell.angle_beta   90.00
_cell.angle_gamma   90.00
#
_symmetry.space_group_name_H-M   'P 1'
#
loop_
_entity.id
_entity.type
_entity.pdbx_description
1 polymer ?
#
loop_
_entity_poly.entity_id
_entity_poly.type
_entity_poly.pdbx_seq_one_letter_code
_entity_poly.pdbx_strand_id
1 'polypeptide(L)' 'EQDDSDTWPHITQTAKGAAGRNITMKYQAICNTPPRPDWPGPALVYEGFTKDDTQWNWWLAYRDLMNSAL' A
#
# COMPACT_ATOMS: atom_id res chain seq x y z
N GLU A 1 17.51 -10.27 1.95
CA GLU A 1 16.28 -10.70 2.66
C GLU A 1 16.40 -10.67 4.19
N GLN A 2 17.61 -10.64 4.78
CA GLN A 2 17.76 -10.66 6.23
C GLN A 2 17.09 -9.45 6.92
N ASP A 3 17.26 -8.24 6.38
CA ASP A 3 16.67 -7.00 6.94
C ASP A 3 15.13 -7.00 6.88
N ASP A 4 14.56 -7.49 5.77
CA ASP A 4 13.12 -7.61 5.58
C ASP A 4 12.52 -8.64 6.53
N SER A 5 13.21 -9.78 6.69
CA SER A 5 12.79 -10.88 7.57
C SER A 5 12.83 -10.53 9.06
N ASP A 6 13.62 -9.52 9.46
CA ASP A 6 13.57 -8.94 10.81
C ASP A 6 12.40 -7.95 10.94
N THR A 7 12.21 -7.09 9.94
CA THR A 7 11.23 -6.01 9.99
C THR A 7 9.77 -6.51 9.95
N TRP A 8 9.42 -7.42 9.05
CA TRP A 8 8.03 -7.82 8.83
C TRP A 8 7.38 -8.55 10.03
N PRO A 9 8.07 -9.46 10.74
CA PRO A 9 7.53 -10.08 11.95
C PRO A 9 7.22 -9.06 13.04
N HIS A 10 8.07 -8.05 13.23
CA HIS A 10 7.84 -7.00 14.23
C HIS A 10 6.61 -6.15 13.92
N ILE A 11 6.41 -5.77 12.66
CA ILE A 11 5.18 -5.07 12.21
C ILE A 11 3.95 -5.93 12.49
N THR A 12 4.00 -7.21 12.11
CA THR A 12 2.89 -8.16 12.26
C THR A 12 2.53 -8.40 13.73
N GLN A 13 3.53 -8.57 14.60
CA GLN A 13 3.31 -8.79 16.02
C GLN A 13 2.72 -7.54 16.68
N THR A 14 3.24 -6.36 16.35
CA THR A 14 2.77 -5.08 16.89
C THR A 14 1.31 -4.79 16.52
N ALA A 15 0.91 -5.12 15.28
CA ALA A 15 -0.47 -4.93 14.81
C ALA A 15 -1.51 -5.73 15.62
N LYS A 16 -1.12 -6.81 16.29
CA LYS A 16 -2.01 -7.64 17.14
C LYS A 16 -2.23 -7.06 18.54
N GLY A 17 -1.40 -6.10 18.97
CA GLY A 17 -1.45 -5.53 20.32
C GLY A 17 -2.69 -4.65 20.57
N ALA A 18 -3.05 -4.48 21.85
CA ALA A 18 -4.23 -3.71 22.26
C ALA A 18 -4.23 -2.26 21.74
N ALA A 19 -3.06 -1.61 21.73
CA ALA A 19 -2.90 -0.28 21.14
C ALA A 19 -2.73 -0.36 19.62
N GLY A 20 -1.84 -1.24 19.14
CA GLY A 20 -1.46 -1.35 17.73
C GLY A 20 -2.64 -1.59 16.79
N ARG A 21 -3.62 -2.41 17.20
CA ARG A 21 -4.82 -2.71 16.39
C ARG A 21 -5.70 -1.50 16.09
N ASN A 22 -5.56 -0.41 16.85
CA ASN A 22 -6.34 0.81 16.70
C ASN A 22 -5.56 1.93 15.98
N ILE A 23 -4.32 1.65 15.55
CA ILE A 23 -3.47 2.60 14.82
C ILE A 23 -3.64 2.36 13.31
N THR A 24 -3.69 3.45 12.54
CA THR A 24 -3.73 3.39 11.08
C THR A 24 -2.32 3.39 10.49
N MET A 25 -2.06 2.51 9.52
CA MET A 25 -0.91 2.61 8.62
C MET A 25 -0.98 3.92 7.82
N LYS A 26 0.17 4.53 7.54
CA LYS A 26 0.25 5.82 6.81
C LYS A 26 0.79 5.57 5.40
N TYR A 27 -0.06 5.84 4.41
CA TYR A 27 0.24 5.80 2.98
C TYR A 27 0.07 7.21 2.38
N GLN A 28 0.88 8.16 2.84
CA GLN A 28 0.72 9.59 2.55
C GLN A 28 1.83 10.15 1.64
N ALA A 29 2.83 9.35 1.30
CA ALA A 29 3.80 9.74 0.29
C ALA A 29 3.16 9.54 -1.09
N ILE A 30 2.22 10.41 -1.47
CA ILE A 30 1.45 10.32 -2.71
C ILE A 30 2.19 11.02 -3.86
N CYS A 31 2.06 10.51 -5.07
CA CYS A 31 2.47 11.22 -6.26
C CYS A 31 1.46 12.32 -6.60
N ASN A 32 1.89 13.58 -6.53
CA ASN A 32 1.02 14.73 -6.84
C ASN A 32 0.79 14.94 -8.34
N THR A 33 1.42 14.14 -9.20
CA THR A 33 1.21 14.19 -10.65
C THR A 33 0.16 13.15 -11.07
N PRO A 34 -0.69 13.48 -12.05
CA PRO A 34 -1.63 12.51 -12.60
C PRO A 34 -0.87 11.34 -13.27
N PRO A 35 -1.50 10.17 -13.42
CA PRO A 35 -0.94 9.09 -14.21
C PRO A 35 -0.58 9.55 -15.62
N ARG A 36 0.52 9.03 -16.16
CA ARG A 36 1.04 9.33 -17.47
C ARG A 36 0.04 8.94 -18.57
N PRO A 37 -0.49 9.91 -19.34
CA PRO A 37 -1.48 9.63 -20.38
C PRO A 37 -0.86 8.99 -21.62
N ASP A 38 0.46 9.13 -21.82
CA ASP A 38 1.20 8.59 -22.95
C ASP A 38 1.70 7.15 -22.72
N TRP A 39 1.38 6.56 -21.56
CA TRP A 39 1.77 5.19 -21.25
C TRP A 39 0.97 4.19 -22.12
N PRO A 40 1.64 3.32 -22.90
CA PRO A 40 0.95 2.43 -23.84
C PRO A 40 0.26 1.22 -23.18
N GLY A 41 0.54 0.98 -21.88
CA GLY A 41 0.02 -0.17 -21.15
C GLY A 41 -1.21 0.15 -20.29
N PRO A 42 -1.91 -0.87 -19.78
CA PRO A 42 -3.11 -0.68 -18.95
C PRO A 42 -2.82 -0.22 -17.51
N ALA A 43 -1.54 -0.10 -17.14
CA ALA A 43 -1.11 0.20 -15.78
C ALA A 43 -1.26 1.68 -15.45
N LEU A 44 -1.55 1.98 -14.18
CA LEU A 44 -1.40 3.31 -13.61
C LEU A 44 0.09 3.61 -13.44
N VAL A 45 0.65 4.47 -14.28
CA VAL A 45 2.06 4.84 -14.25
C VAL A 45 2.21 6.28 -13.86
N TYR A 46 3.04 6.55 -12.85
CA TYR A 46 3.30 7.89 -12.33
C TYR A 46 4.75 8.27 -12.59
N GLU A 47 5.04 9.57 -12.67
CA GLU A 47 6.41 10.06 -12.80
C GLU A 47 7.16 10.04 -11.46
N GLY A 48 8.47 9.78 -11.50
CA GLY A 48 9.36 9.87 -10.35
C GLY A 48 9.60 8.56 -9.60
N PHE A 49 10.12 8.68 -8.36
CA PHE A 49 10.42 7.54 -7.49
C PHE A 49 9.13 6.99 -6.87
N THR A 50 9.11 5.68 -6.60
CA THR A 50 7.95 4.96 -6.09
C THR A 50 7.38 5.64 -4.86
N LYS A 51 6.12 6.05 -5.00
CA LYS A 51 5.27 6.61 -3.95
C LYS A 51 4.36 5.53 -3.40
N ASP A 52 3.59 5.88 -2.37
CA ASP A 52 2.66 4.96 -1.71
C ASP A 52 1.49 4.55 -2.62
N ASP A 53 1.32 5.17 -3.80
CA ASP A 53 0.24 4.91 -4.76
C ASP A 53 0.08 3.42 -5.11
N THR A 54 1.19 2.70 -5.38
CA THR A 54 1.13 1.27 -5.70
C THR A 54 0.63 0.44 -4.52
N GLN A 55 1.13 0.72 -3.31
CA GLN A 55 0.68 0.02 -2.11
C GLN A 55 -0.77 0.37 -1.78
N TRP A 56 -1.16 1.62 -1.96
CA TRP A 56 -2.53 2.09 -1.74
C TRP A 56 -3.52 1.42 -2.69
N ASN A 57 -3.19 1.34 -3.98
CA ASN A 57 -4.00 0.64 -4.99
C ASN A 57 -4.17 -0.86 -4.65
N TRP A 58 -3.14 -1.50 -4.09
CA TRP A 58 -3.25 -2.87 -3.59
C TRP A 58 -4.27 -2.99 -2.45
N TRP A 59 -4.23 -2.08 -1.46
CA TRP A 59 -5.19 -2.08 -0.36
C TRP A 59 -6.62 -1.81 -0.81
N LEU A 60 -6.82 -0.92 -1.79
CA LEU A 60 -8.14 -0.67 -2.38
C LEU A 60 -8.69 -1.93 -3.04
N ALA A 61 -7.90 -2.59 -3.89
CA ALA A 61 -8.29 -3.84 -4.53
C ALA A 61 -8.58 -4.96 -3.50
N TYR A 62 -7.73 -5.11 -2.49
CA TYR A 62 -7.93 -6.06 -1.40
C TYR A 62 -9.26 -5.79 -0.65
N ARG A 63 -9.51 -4.53 -0.28
CA ARG A 63 -10.73 -4.13 0.41
C ARG A 63 -11.97 -4.42 -0.45
N ASP A 64 -11.93 -4.09 -1.73
CA ASP A 64 -13.05 -4.31 -2.64
C ASP A 64 -13.35 -5.80 -2.78
N LEU A 65 -12.33 -6.67 -2.82
CA LEU A 65 -12.49 -8.12 -2.81
C LEU A 65 -13.05 -8.67 -1.48
N MET A 66 -12.62 -8.12 -0.34
CA MET A 66 -13.14 -8.54 0.96
C MET A 66 -14.59 -8.12 1.18
N ASN A 67 -15.04 -7.06 0.49
CA ASN A 67 -16.40 -6.53 0.58
C ASN A 67 -17.33 -7.04 -0.53
N SER A 68 -16.81 -7.59 -1.64
CA SER A 68 -17.62 -8.07 -2.77
C SER A 68 -18.33 -9.40 -2.54
N ALA A 69 -18.04 -10.08 -1.43
CA ALA A 69 -18.70 -11.32 -1.01
C ALA A 69 -19.94 -11.09 -0.12
N LEU A 70 -20.40 -9.84 0.03
CA LEU A 70 -21.66 -9.43 0.67
C LEU A 70 -22.72 -9.09 -0.38
#